data_AF-A0A1Y1Z1N8-F1
#
_entry.id   AF-A0A1Y1Z1N8-F1
#
_cell.length_a   1.000
_cell.length_b   1.000
_cell.length_c   1.000
_cell.angle_alpha   90.00
_cell.angle_beta   90.00
_cell.angle_gamma   90.00
#
_symmetry.space_group_name_H-M   'P 1'
#
loop_
_entity.id
_entity.type
_entity.pdbx_description
1 polymer ?
#
loop_
_entity_poly.entity_id
_entity_poly.type
_entity_poly.pdbx_seq_one_letter_code
_entity_poly.pdbx_strand_id
1 'polypeptide(L)'
;MPPASATNKTCSLTDSFALIIQGILALISLSTLMIKRHRESPRRPLLVWFYDTSKQAFAAAFIHLINIIAAYTTTQTNPTLNPCEWYFLSILIDTTIGVATLFVLLSVSNALICRFEMRSLYSGQYGDPPKMSVWLKQLFLFITIASINKALLVLLFLIPYILLLAHYLSRHLLVIQGCK
;
A
#
# COMPACT_ATOMS: atom_id res chain seq x y z
N MET A 1 -27.27 -36.38 -20.42
CA MET A 1 -26.65 -35.97 -19.14
C MET A 1 -25.25 -35.46 -19.47
N PRO A 2 -25.03 -34.14 -19.54
CA PRO A 2 -23.71 -33.61 -19.87
C PRO A 2 -22.79 -33.68 -18.64
N PRO A 3 -21.48 -33.86 -18.82
CA PRO A 3 -20.53 -34.01 -17.73
C PRO A 3 -20.36 -32.68 -16.98
N ALA A 4 -20.17 -32.78 -15.66
CA ALA A 4 -19.97 -31.66 -14.75
C ALA A 4 -18.89 -30.70 -15.30
N SER A 5 -19.31 -29.49 -15.67
CA SER A 5 -18.37 -28.42 -16.00
C SER A 5 -17.53 -28.17 -14.75
N ALA A 6 -16.24 -28.42 -14.84
CA ALA A 6 -15.27 -27.85 -13.92
C ALA A 6 -15.43 -26.33 -14.00
N THR A 7 -16.17 -25.76 -13.05
CA THR A 7 -16.31 -24.31 -12.90
C THR A 7 -14.92 -23.81 -12.59
N ASN A 8 -14.21 -23.32 -13.61
CA ASN A 8 -12.99 -22.55 -13.45
C ASN A 8 -13.32 -21.44 -12.44
N LYS A 9 -12.87 -21.61 -11.18
CA LYS A 9 -13.01 -20.59 -10.15
C LYS A 9 -12.16 -19.42 -10.60
N THR A 10 -12.75 -18.51 -11.37
CA THR A 10 -12.16 -17.25 -11.74
C THR A 10 -11.90 -16.50 -10.44
N CYS A 11 -10.62 -16.41 -10.06
CA CYS A 11 -10.21 -15.73 -8.84
C CYS A 11 -10.52 -14.24 -9.02
N SER A 12 -11.68 -13.82 -8.51
CA SER A 12 -12.14 -12.44 -8.62
C SER A 12 -11.56 -11.63 -7.49
N LEU A 13 -10.91 -10.51 -7.83
CA LEU A 13 -10.28 -9.59 -6.89
C LEU A 13 -11.28 -9.00 -5.86
N THR A 14 -12.57 -9.05 -6.17
CA THR A 14 -13.67 -8.57 -5.33
C THR A 14 -14.56 -9.69 -4.81
N ASP A 15 -14.06 -10.93 -4.77
CA ASP A 15 -14.81 -12.03 -4.15
C ASP A 15 -14.96 -11.81 -2.64
N SER A 16 -15.98 -12.43 -2.04
CA SER A 16 -16.33 -12.27 -0.61
C SER A 16 -15.15 -12.59 0.31
N PHE A 17 -14.34 -13.58 -0.05
CA PHE A 17 -13.12 -13.92 0.67
C PHE A 17 -12.10 -12.76 0.67
N ALA A 18 -11.87 -12.12 -0.48
CA ALA A 18 -10.93 -11.02 -0.61
C ALA A 18 -11.36 -9.80 0.22
N LEU A 19 -12.65 -9.50 0.24
CA LEU A 19 -13.22 -8.41 1.05
C LEU A 19 -13.04 -8.66 2.55
N ILE A 20 -13.22 -9.90 3.01
CA ILE A 20 -12.97 -10.27 4.42
C ILE A 20 -11.50 -10.05 4.79
N ILE A 21 -10.57 -10.51 3.96
CA ILE A 21 -9.12 -10.32 4.20
C ILE A 21 -8.74 -8.84 4.23
N GLN A 22 -9.25 -8.04 3.29
CA GLN A 22 -9.03 -6.60 3.27
C GLN A 22 -9.56 -5.92 4.55
N GLY A 23 -10.74 -6.32 5.03
CA GLY A 23 -11.31 -5.84 6.29
C GLY A 23 -10.45 -6.18 7.49
N ILE A 24 -9.97 -7.42 7.59
CA ILE A 24 -9.09 -7.87 8.68
C ILE A 24 -7.77 -7.08 8.67
N LEU A 25 -7.14 -6.91 7.50
CA LEU A 25 -5.89 -6.16 7.38
C LEU A 25 -6.07 -4.68 7.75
N ALA A 26 -7.19 -4.07 7.34
CA ALA A 26 -7.51 -2.70 7.72
C ALA A 26 -7.68 -2.56 9.24
N LEU A 27 -8.38 -3.50 9.88
CA LEU A 27 -8.53 -3.52 11.34
C LEU A 27 -7.19 -3.68 12.05
N ILE A 28 -6.35 -4.62 11.63
CA ILE A 28 -5.01 -4.83 12.21
C ILE A 28 -4.16 -3.55 12.08
N SER A 29 -4.18 -2.90 10.92
CA SER A 29 -3.46 -1.66 10.68
C SER A 29 -3.92 -0.54 11.63
N LEU A 30 -5.24 -0.32 11.75
CA LEU A 30 -5.81 0.68 12.65
C LEU A 30 -5.52 0.37 14.13
N SER A 31 -5.65 -0.90 14.54
CA SER A 31 -5.29 -1.34 15.89
C SER A 31 -3.81 -1.09 16.20
N THR A 32 -2.92 -1.31 15.24
CA THR A 32 -1.48 -1.04 15.40
C THR A 32 -1.22 0.44 15.67
N LEU A 33 -1.92 1.34 14.96
CA LEU A 33 -1.82 2.79 15.18
C LEU A 33 -2.35 3.20 16.56
N MET A 34 -3.44 2.58 17.02
CA MET A 34 -3.99 2.79 18.36
C MET A 34 -3.02 2.31 19.46
N ILE A 35 -2.45 1.13 19.31
CA ILE A 35 -1.48 0.57 20.25
C ILE A 35 -0.24 1.48 20.30
N LYS A 36 0.28 1.90 19.15
CA LYS A 36 1.42 2.83 19.06
C LYS A 36 1.15 4.11 19.82
N ARG A 37 -0.03 4.73 19.64
CA ARG A 37 -0.43 5.93 20.38
C ARG A 37 -0.51 5.67 21.88
N HIS A 38 -1.05 4.53 22.31
CA HIS A 38 -1.21 4.24 23.73
C HIS A 38 0.14 4.06 24.45
N ARG A 39 1.14 3.54 23.72
CA ARG A 39 2.53 3.34 24.17
C ARG A 39 3.41 4.59 24.04
N GLU A 40 2.98 5.61 23.32
CA GLU A 40 3.72 6.87 23.17
C GLU A 40 3.71 7.67 24.49
N SER A 41 4.87 8.12 24.95
CA SER A 41 5.02 8.98 26.14
C SER A 41 5.99 10.14 25.83
N PRO A 42 5.57 11.42 25.91
CA PRO A 42 4.21 11.90 26.18
C PRO A 42 3.26 11.64 24.99
N ARG A 43 1.96 11.45 25.27
CA ARG A 43 0.96 11.18 24.22
C ARG A 43 0.69 12.43 23.38
N ARG A 44 0.79 12.29 22.06
CA ARG A 44 0.46 13.36 21.10
C ARG A 44 -1.01 13.79 21.23
N PRO A 45 -1.31 15.11 21.11
CA PRO A 45 -2.69 15.61 21.11
C PRO A 45 -3.55 14.91 20.05
N LEU A 46 -4.81 14.59 20.39
CA LEU A 46 -5.70 13.80 19.53
C LEU A 46 -5.87 14.39 18.13
N LEU A 47 -6.00 15.73 18.04
CA LEU A 47 -6.18 16.41 16.76
C LEU A 47 -4.95 16.27 15.85
N VAL A 48 -3.74 16.45 16.40
CA VAL A 48 -2.48 16.29 15.66
C VAL A 48 -2.31 14.82 15.23
N TRP A 49 -2.59 13.88 16.14
CA TRP A 49 -2.56 12.45 15.83
C TRP A 49 -3.55 12.08 14.71
N PHE A 50 -4.76 12.66 14.73
CA PHE A 50 -5.76 12.46 13.69
C PHE A 50 -5.27 13.00 12.34
N TYR A 51 -4.67 14.20 12.32
CA TYR A 51 -4.07 14.76 11.11
C TYR A 51 -2.90 13.91 10.57
N ASP A 52 -2.06 13.34 11.44
CA ASP A 52 -0.95 12.46 11.03
C ASP A 52 -1.44 11.12 10.48
N THR A 53 -2.46 10.56 11.11
CA THR A 53 -3.05 9.26 10.72
C THR A 53 -3.91 9.39 9.47
N SER A 54 -4.68 10.46 9.32
CA SER A 54 -5.51 10.68 8.15
C SER A 54 -4.68 10.86 6.88
N LYS A 55 -3.50 11.52 6.95
CA LYS A 55 -2.56 11.58 5.80
C LYS A 55 -2.22 10.18 5.27
N GLN A 56 -1.90 9.25 6.18
CA GLN A 56 -1.58 7.87 5.83
C GLN A 56 -2.80 7.15 5.26
N ALA A 57 -3.98 7.34 5.84
CA ALA A 57 -5.21 6.73 5.35
C ALA A 57 -5.58 7.20 3.94
N PHE A 58 -5.51 8.51 3.66
CA PHE A 58 -5.80 9.05 2.33
C PHE A 58 -4.80 8.56 1.27
N ALA A 59 -3.50 8.53 1.58
CA ALA A 59 -2.52 8.00 0.65
C ALA A 59 -2.68 6.48 0.43
N ALA A 60 -2.99 5.71 1.48
CA ALA A 60 -3.26 4.28 1.34
C ALA A 60 -4.49 4.02 0.45
N ALA A 61 -5.57 4.78 0.64
CA ALA A 61 -6.77 4.69 -0.20
C ALA A 61 -6.47 5.05 -1.67
N PHE A 62 -5.66 6.10 -1.90
CA PHE A 62 -5.24 6.51 -3.24
C PHE A 62 -4.40 5.43 -3.95
N ILE A 63 -3.40 4.86 -3.26
CA ILE A 63 -2.58 3.77 -3.82
C ILE A 63 -3.41 2.49 -4.01
N HIS A 64 -4.34 2.18 -3.10
CA HIS A 64 -5.24 1.04 -3.25
C HIS A 64 -6.09 1.15 -4.52
N LEU A 65 -6.61 2.34 -4.83
CA LEU A 65 -7.33 2.59 -6.08
C LEU A 65 -6.44 2.37 -7.30
N ILE A 66 -5.20 2.87 -7.28
CA ILE A 66 -4.22 2.62 -8.35
C ILE A 66 -3.96 1.12 -8.53
N ASN A 67 -3.81 0.37 -7.43
CA ASN A 67 -3.60 -1.08 -7.47
C ASN A 67 -4.79 -1.82 -8.08
N ILE A 68 -6.03 -1.41 -7.78
CA ILE A 68 -7.25 -1.99 -8.41
C ILE A 68 -7.28 -1.70 -9.91
N ILE A 69 -7.04 -0.45 -10.31
CA ILE A 69 -7.02 -0.05 -11.73
C ILE A 69 -5.94 -0.84 -12.48
N ALA A 70 -4.73 -0.92 -11.91
CA ALA A 70 -3.62 -1.66 -12.49
C ALA A 70 -3.92 -3.15 -12.62
N ALA A 71 -4.58 -3.76 -11.62
CA ALA A 71 -5.00 -5.15 -11.70
C ALA A 71 -5.97 -5.36 -12.88
N TYR A 72 -7.01 -4.52 -13.00
CA TYR A 72 -7.98 -4.62 -14.10
C TYR A 72 -7.36 -4.43 -15.48
N THR A 73 -6.45 -3.47 -15.66
CA THR A 73 -5.79 -3.23 -16.95
C THR A 73 -4.77 -4.31 -17.32
N THR A 74 -4.08 -4.87 -16.32
CA THR A 74 -3.08 -5.94 -16.54
C THR A 74 -3.75 -7.25 -16.95
N THR A 75 -4.88 -7.60 -16.32
CA THR A 75 -5.61 -8.84 -16.67
C THR A 75 -6.22 -8.79 -18.07
N GLN A 76 -6.61 -7.60 -18.54
CA GLN A 76 -7.12 -7.41 -19.90
C GLN A 76 -6.03 -7.52 -20.97
N THR A 77 -4.79 -7.16 -20.64
CA THR A 77 -3.66 -7.14 -21.59
C THR A 77 -2.88 -8.45 -21.63
N ASN A 78 -2.86 -9.21 -20.52
CA ASN A 78 -2.11 -10.47 -20.41
C ASN A 78 -3.00 -11.59 -19.82
N PRO A 79 -3.83 -12.25 -20.64
CA PRO A 79 -4.77 -13.29 -20.18
C PRO A 79 -4.09 -14.56 -19.65
N THR A 80 -2.78 -14.69 -19.81
CA THR A 80 -1.97 -15.81 -19.29
C THR A 80 -1.56 -15.63 -17.83
N LEU A 81 -1.69 -14.43 -17.25
CA LEU A 81 -1.32 -14.14 -15.87
C LEU A 81 -2.52 -14.31 -14.93
N ASN A 82 -2.38 -15.15 -13.90
CA ASN A 82 -3.42 -15.31 -12.89
C ASN A 82 -3.55 -14.00 -12.06
N PRO A 83 -4.75 -13.38 -11.99
CA PRO A 83 -4.96 -12.13 -11.25
C PRO A 83 -4.52 -12.22 -9.77
N CYS A 84 -4.72 -13.38 -9.15
CA CYS A 84 -4.41 -13.58 -7.74
C CYS A 84 -2.92 -13.78 -7.48
N GLU A 85 -2.17 -14.38 -8.41
CA GLU A 85 -0.72 -14.45 -8.34
C GLU A 85 -0.08 -13.08 -8.50
N TRP A 86 -0.56 -12.30 -9.48
CA TRP A 86 -0.09 -10.92 -9.70
C TRP A 86 -0.39 -10.01 -8.50
N TYR A 87 -1.60 -10.10 -7.96
CA TYR A 87 -2.01 -9.29 -6.82
C TYR A 87 -1.24 -9.66 -5.55
N PHE A 88 -1.07 -10.96 -5.26
CA PHE A 88 -0.28 -11.43 -4.13
C PHE A 88 1.17 -10.95 -4.20
N LEU A 89 1.80 -11.07 -5.36
CA LEU A 89 3.15 -10.59 -5.58
C LEU A 89 3.26 -9.07 -5.42
N SER A 90 2.31 -8.32 -5.98
CA SER A 90 2.25 -6.86 -5.85
C SER A 90 2.18 -6.44 -4.37
N ILE A 91 1.36 -7.12 -3.56
CA ILE A 91 1.28 -6.89 -2.12
C ILE A 91 2.60 -7.23 -1.42
N LEU A 92 3.23 -8.36 -1.75
CA LEU A 92 4.49 -8.76 -1.12
C LEU A 92 5.58 -7.70 -1.37
N ILE A 93 5.70 -7.21 -2.60
CA ILE A 93 6.67 -6.17 -2.96
C ILE A 93 6.31 -4.83 -2.31
N ASP A 94 5.03 -4.43 -2.34
CA ASP A 94 4.56 -3.17 -1.72
C ASP A 94 4.85 -3.14 -0.21
N THR A 95 4.71 -4.28 0.48
CA THR A 95 4.92 -4.38 1.95
C THR A 95 6.36 -4.63 2.38
N THR A 96 7.23 -5.09 1.49
CA THR A 96 8.66 -5.33 1.77
C THR A 96 9.53 -4.21 1.22
N ILE A 97 9.82 -4.25 -0.09
CA ILE A 97 10.64 -3.27 -0.80
C ILE A 97 9.96 -1.89 -0.81
N GLY A 98 8.64 -1.87 -0.91
CA GLY A 98 7.86 -0.64 -0.90
C GLY A 98 7.96 0.13 0.41
N VAL A 99 7.93 -0.55 1.55
CA VAL A 99 8.11 0.09 2.87
C VAL A 99 9.53 0.62 3.02
N ALA A 100 10.55 -0.14 2.61
CA ALA A 100 11.94 0.30 2.66
C ALA A 100 12.19 1.53 1.78
N THR A 101 11.73 1.50 0.52
CA THR A 101 11.87 2.61 -0.43
C THR A 101 11.10 3.84 0.04
N LEU A 102 9.88 3.66 0.56
CA LEU A 102 9.07 4.75 1.10
C LEU A 102 9.76 5.41 2.30
N PHE A 103 10.36 4.62 3.19
CA PHE A 103 11.13 5.14 4.33
C PHE A 103 12.31 6.02 3.87
N VAL A 104 13.06 5.58 2.85
CA VAL A 104 14.17 6.37 2.28
C VAL A 104 13.65 7.67 1.66
N LEU A 105 12.59 7.61 0.85
CA LEU A 105 12.00 8.79 0.21
C LEU A 105 11.50 9.81 1.24
N LEU A 106 10.82 9.35 2.29
CA LEU A 106 10.36 10.20 3.38
C LEU A 106 11.54 10.81 4.16
N SER A 107 12.60 10.04 4.40
CA SER A 107 13.81 10.52 5.09
C SER A 107 14.51 11.61 4.29
N VAL A 108 14.72 11.38 2.99
CA VAL A 108 15.30 12.38 2.08
C VAL A 108 14.41 13.62 2.00
N SER A 109 13.09 13.44 1.84
CA SER A 109 12.16 14.56 1.79
C SER A 109 12.19 15.40 3.06
N ASN A 110 12.22 14.76 4.24
CA ASN A 110 12.36 15.46 5.52
C ASN A 110 13.70 16.20 5.62
N ALA A 111 14.80 15.60 5.18
CA ALA A 111 16.11 16.27 5.16
C ALA A 111 16.09 17.53 4.27
N LEU A 112 15.48 17.45 3.08
CA LEU A 112 15.31 18.59 2.18
C LEU A 112 14.40 19.67 2.79
N ILE A 113 13.28 19.27 3.38
CA ILE A 113 12.34 20.18 4.06
C ILE A 113 13.05 20.95 5.18
N CYS A 114 13.87 20.28 5.98
CA CYS A 114 14.68 20.92 7.01
C CYS A 114 15.75 21.84 6.40
N ARG A 115 16.43 21.40 5.32
CA ARG A 115 17.50 22.17 4.68
C ARG A 115 17.03 23.47 4.04
N PHE A 116 15.81 23.47 3.48
CA PHE A 116 15.16 24.64 2.87
C PHE A 116 14.22 25.37 3.86
N GLU A 117 14.23 24.98 5.14
CA GLU A 117 13.41 25.57 6.20
C GLU A 117 11.91 25.69 5.87
N MET A 118 11.35 24.70 5.19
CA MET A 118 9.95 24.69 4.79
C MET A 118 9.03 24.33 5.97
N ARG A 119 8.87 25.26 6.91
CA ARG A 119 8.12 25.05 8.17
C ARG A 119 6.69 24.52 7.98
N SER A 120 6.03 24.91 6.88
CA SER A 120 4.67 24.41 6.57
C SER A 120 4.60 22.92 6.20
N LEU A 121 5.74 22.30 5.88
CA LEU A 121 5.83 20.88 5.53
C LEU A 121 6.42 20.03 6.66
N TYR A 122 6.71 20.61 7.82
CA TYR A 122 7.23 19.88 8.97
C TYR A 122 6.19 18.89 9.46
N SER A 123 6.50 17.60 9.33
CA SER A 123 5.58 16.54 9.71
C SER A 123 5.19 16.65 11.18
N GLY A 124 3.90 16.56 11.45
CA GLY A 124 3.36 16.68 12.80
C GLY A 124 3.28 18.12 13.35
N GLN A 125 3.64 19.13 12.55
CA GLN A 125 3.42 20.54 12.88
C GLN A 125 2.35 21.14 11.98
N TYR A 126 1.24 21.58 12.58
CA TYR A 126 0.08 22.12 11.85
C TYR A 126 -0.25 23.58 12.22
N GLY A 127 0.57 24.20 13.07
CA GLY A 127 0.30 25.49 13.70
C GLY A 127 -0.49 25.36 15.01
N ASP A 128 -0.65 26.49 15.69
CA ASP A 128 -1.44 26.63 16.92
C ASP A 128 -2.47 27.76 16.73
N PRO A 129 -3.78 27.46 16.59
CA PRO A 129 -4.39 26.13 16.51
C PRO A 129 -4.06 25.40 15.19
N PRO A 130 -4.21 24.05 15.13
CA PRO A 130 -3.93 23.26 13.91
C PRO A 130 -4.75 23.70 12.68
N LYS A 131 -4.06 24.07 11.60
CA LYS A 131 -4.67 24.60 10.37
C LYS A 131 -4.82 23.52 9.29
N MET A 132 -6.03 23.39 8.75
CA MET A 132 -6.33 22.46 7.66
C MET A 132 -5.52 22.73 6.38
N SER A 133 -5.20 23.99 6.08
CA SER A 133 -4.38 24.35 4.91
C SER A 133 -2.94 23.82 4.99
N VAL A 134 -2.36 23.72 6.19
CA VAL A 134 -1.04 23.12 6.40
C VAL A 134 -1.13 21.60 6.25
N TRP A 135 -2.19 21.00 6.78
CA TRP A 135 -2.45 19.58 6.58
C TRP A 135 -2.61 19.21 5.10
N LEU A 136 -3.35 20.00 4.31
CA LEU A 136 -3.51 19.77 2.87
C LEU A 136 -2.17 19.80 2.12
N LYS A 137 -1.26 20.72 2.46
CA LYS A 137 0.09 20.77 1.88
C LYS A 137 0.89 19.52 2.21
N GLN A 138 0.86 19.09 3.47
CA GLN A 138 1.53 17.86 3.91
C GLN A 138 0.89 16.61 3.29
N LEU A 139 -0.43 16.57 3.13
CA LEU A 139 -1.14 15.49 2.47
C LEU A 139 -0.73 15.38 1.01
N PHE A 140 -0.71 16.49 0.28
CA PHE A 140 -0.29 16.52 -1.12
C PHE A 140 1.14 15.99 -1.26
N LEU A 141 2.08 16.48 -0.45
CA LEU A 141 3.44 15.97 -0.42
C LEU A 141 3.47 14.45 -0.15
N PHE A 142 2.70 13.97 0.82
CA PHE A 142 2.67 12.55 1.19
C PHE A 142 2.12 11.68 0.05
N ILE A 143 1.07 12.14 -0.65
CA ILE A 143 0.52 11.47 -1.84
C ILE A 143 1.55 11.48 -2.98
N THR A 144 2.26 12.59 -3.22
CA THR A 144 3.32 12.66 -4.23
C THR A 144 4.43 11.66 -3.93
N ILE A 145 4.92 11.60 -2.68
CA ILE A 145 5.95 10.64 -2.27
C ILE A 145 5.45 9.20 -2.43
N ALA A 146 4.22 8.90 -2.01
CA ALA A 146 3.64 7.57 -2.17
C ALA A 146 3.50 7.17 -3.66
N SER A 147 3.15 8.13 -4.52
CA SER A 147 3.03 7.91 -5.97
C SER A 147 4.39 7.65 -6.62
N ILE A 148 5.43 8.40 -6.22
CA ILE A 148 6.82 8.15 -6.65
C ILE A 148 7.25 6.76 -6.20
N ASN A 149 7.00 6.38 -4.94
CA ASN A 149 7.30 5.04 -4.44
C ASN A 149 6.63 3.97 -5.30
N LYS A 150 5.33 4.12 -5.60
CA LYS A 150 4.62 3.16 -6.45
C LYS A 150 5.21 3.08 -7.85
N ALA A 151 5.54 4.22 -8.46
CA ALA A 151 6.18 4.26 -9.77
C ALA A 151 7.54 3.52 -9.77
N LEU A 152 8.37 3.72 -8.73
CA LEU A 152 9.65 3.00 -8.58
C LEU A 152 9.44 1.49 -8.47
N LEU A 153 8.43 1.04 -7.71
CA LEU A 153 8.11 -0.39 -7.60
C LEU A 153 7.57 -0.96 -8.92
N VAL A 154 6.79 -0.19 -9.68
CA VAL A 154 6.34 -0.61 -11.02
C VAL A 154 7.53 -0.74 -11.97
N LEU A 155 8.49 0.18 -11.94
CA LEU A 155 9.72 0.07 -12.72
C LEU A 155 10.56 -1.16 -12.30
N LEU A 156 10.57 -1.49 -11.01
CA LEU A 156 11.21 -2.70 -10.51
C LEU A 156 10.60 -3.98 -11.11
N PHE A 157 9.28 -4.01 -11.33
CA PHE A 157 8.60 -5.12 -12.01
C PHE A 157 8.98 -5.27 -13.48
N LEU A 158 9.50 -4.24 -14.14
CA LEU A 158 10.00 -4.34 -15.52
C LEU A 158 11.33 -5.12 -15.61
N ILE A 159 11.99 -5.38 -14.47
CA ILE A 159 13.21 -6.17 -14.43
C ILE A 159 12.85 -7.67 -14.50
N PRO A 160 13.25 -8.39 -15.55
CA PRO A 160 12.78 -9.75 -15.84
C PRO A 160 13.11 -10.78 -14.74
N TYR A 161 14.18 -10.56 -13.97
CA TYR A 161 14.59 -11.45 -12.89
C TYR A 161 13.65 -11.45 -11.68
N ILE A 162 12.96 -10.34 -11.41
CA ILE A 162 12.02 -10.26 -10.28
C ILE A 162 10.72 -10.97 -10.62
N LEU A 163 10.28 -10.90 -11.88
CA LEU A 163 9.16 -11.68 -12.39
C LEU A 163 9.46 -13.20 -12.35
N LEU A 164 10.70 -13.61 -12.64
CA LEU A 164 11.12 -15.01 -12.54
C LEU A 164 11.12 -15.50 -11.08
N LEU A 165 11.68 -14.72 -10.16
CA LEU A 165 11.65 -15.03 -8.72
C LEU A 165 10.21 -15.08 -8.18
N ALA A 166 9.36 -14.17 -8.64
CA ALA A 166 7.95 -14.16 -8.29
C ALA A 166 7.20 -15.41 -8.78
N HIS A 167 7.40 -15.81 -10.04
CA HIS A 167 6.81 -17.05 -10.57
C HIS A 167 7.32 -18.28 -9.80
N TYR A 168 8.60 -18.29 -9.43
CA TYR A 168 9.20 -19.36 -8.63
C TYR A 168 8.64 -19.42 -7.20
N LEU A 169 8.55 -18.28 -6.51
CA LEU A 169 7.99 -18.17 -5.17
C LEU A 169 6.49 -18.50 -5.14
N SER A 170 5.71 -18.00 -6.11
CA SER A 170 4.29 -18.33 -6.24
C SER A 170 4.08 -19.84 -6.42
N ARG A 171 4.87 -20.51 -7.27
CA ARG A 171 4.81 -21.98 -7.39
C ARG A 171 5.14 -22.71 -6.09
N HIS A 172 6.19 -22.30 -5.38
CA HIS A 172 6.63 -23.01 -4.18
C HIS A 172 5.79 -22.74 -2.93
N LEU A 173 5.25 -21.52 -2.75
CA LEU A 173 4.35 -21.19 -1.64
C LEU A 173 2.92 -21.70 -1.85
N LEU A 174 2.41 -21.72 -3.09
CA LEU A 174 1.07 -22.27 -3.37
C LEU A 174 1.01 -23.81 -3.31
N VAL A 175 2.14 -24.50 -3.41
CA VAL A 175 2.23 -25.95 -3.10
C VAL A 175 1.86 -26.24 -1.64
N ILE A 176 1.96 -25.26 -0.73
CA ILE A 176 1.55 -25.39 0.67
C ILE A 176 0.04 -25.15 0.86
N GLN A 177 -0.66 -24.49 -0.07
CA GLN A 177 -2.12 -24.25 0.01
C GLN A 177 -3.00 -25.27 -0.72
N GLY A 178 -2.45 -26.33 -1.32
CA GLY A 178 -3.22 -27.51 -1.72
C GLY A 178 -4.19 -27.28 -2.89
N CYS A 179 -3.71 -27.51 -4.11
CA CYS A 179 -4.54 -28.02 -5.18
C CYS A 179 -3.94 -29.36 -5.62
N LYS A 180 -4.57 -30.45 -5.18
CA LYS A 180 -4.64 -31.68 -5.98
C LYS A 180 -5.83 -31.54 -6.92
#